data_AF-A0A9J5WPC9-F1
#
_entry.id   AF-A0A9J5WPC9-F1
#
_cell.length_a   1.000
_cell.length_b   1.000
_cell.length_c   1.000
_cell.angle_alpha   90.00
_cell.angle_beta   90.00
_cell.angle_gamma   90.00
#
_symmetry.space_group_name_H-M   'P 1'
#
loop_
_entity.id
_entity.type
_entity.pdbx_description
1 polymer ?
#
loop_
_entity_poly.entity_id
_entity_poly.type
_entity_poly.pdbx_seq_one_letter_code
_entity_poly.pdbx_strand_id
1 'polypeptide(L)' 'MEGIRCKVKIKKVVWEYPEEDWVKYNTDGAARGNPGENSYDFCLRDANADLVYAEGERIEDITCTEVETTEQY' A
#
# COMPACT_ATOMS: atom_id res chain seq x y z
N MET A 1 -11.20 4.19 35.36
CA MET A 1 -10.88 3.75 33.97
C MET A 1 -9.42 4.06 33.74
N GLU A 2 -8.56 3.05 33.78
CA GLU A 2 -7.16 3.21 33.39
C GLU A 2 -7.11 3.50 31.88
N GLY A 3 -6.49 4.61 31.52
CA GLY A 3 -6.38 5.04 30.12
C GLY A 3 -5.54 4.04 29.32
N ILE A 4 -6.10 3.55 28.21
CA ILE A 4 -5.38 2.71 27.26
C ILE A 4 -4.21 3.51 26.69
N ARG A 5 -2.98 3.14 27.07
CA ARG A 5 -1.76 3.78 26.59
C ARG A 5 -1.35 3.17 25.26
N CYS A 6 -1.72 3.83 24.16
CA CYS A 6 -1.34 3.40 22.82
C CYS A 6 0.19 3.56 22.62
N LYS A 7 0.90 2.45 22.35
CA LYS A 7 2.34 2.46 22.07
C LYS A 7 2.55 2.82 20.59
N VAL A 8 2.78 4.11 20.31
CA VAL A 8 3.08 4.58 18.95
C VAL A 8 4.49 4.12 18.56
N LYS A 9 4.60 3.36 17.47
CA LYS A 9 5.88 3.07 16.80
C LYS A 9 6.00 4.00 15.60
N ILE A 10 7.06 4.81 15.56
CA ILE A 10 7.35 5.69 14.43
C ILE A 10 8.47 5.04 13.62
N LYS A 11 8.22 4.75 12.35
CA LYS A 11 9.24 4.34 11.39
C LYS A 11 9.42 5.47 10.38
N LYS A 12 10.65 5.97 10.23
CA LYS A 12 10.96 6.92 9.17
C LYS A 12 11.06 6.15 7.86
N VAL A 13 10.25 6.51 6.88
CA VAL A 13 10.36 6.02 5.51
C VAL A 13 10.94 7.17 4.68
N VAL A 14 12.09 6.94 4.06
CA VAL A 14 12.73 7.89 3.14
C VAL A 14 12.42 7.43 1.73
N TRP A 15 11.99 8.38 0.90
CA TRP A 15 11.69 8.16 -0.50
C TRP A 15 12.88 8.57 -1.36
N GLU A 16 13.43 7.63 -2.11
CA GLU A 16 14.55 7.84 -3.04
C GLU A 16 14.10 7.54 -4.47
N TYR A 17 14.72 8.17 -5.47
CA TYR A 17 14.46 7.84 -6.87
C TYR A 17 15.00 6.43 -7.18
N PRO A 18 14.31 5.64 -8.02
CA PRO A 18 14.88 4.39 -8.51
C PRO A 18 16.07 4.69 -9.45
N GLU A 19 16.94 3.69 -9.64
CA GLU A 19 18.06 3.79 -10.59
C GLU A 19 17.55 3.98 -12.03
N GLU A 20 18.43 4.48 -12.92
CA GLU A 20 18.12 4.59 -14.34
C GLU A 20 17.72 3.21 -14.91
N ASP A 21 16.73 3.17 -15.81
CA ASP A 21 16.08 1.96 -16.35
C ASP A 21 15.26 1.11 -15.35
N TRP A 22 15.14 1.52 -14.07
CA TRP A 22 14.23 0.89 -13.11
C TRP A 22 12.90 1.63 -13.03
N VAL A 23 11.88 0.86 -12.67
CA VAL A 23 10.56 1.38 -12.33
C VAL A 23 10.25 1.01 -10.89
N LYS A 24 9.72 1.96 -10.14
CA LYS A 24 9.24 1.73 -8.78
C LYS A 24 7.75 1.40 -8.80
N TYR A 25 7.40 0.27 -8.20
CA TYR A 25 6.03 -0.20 -8.00
C TYR A 25 5.58 0.15 -6.59
N ASN A 26 4.69 1.13 -6.45
CA ASN A 26 4.06 1.46 -5.19
C ASN A 26 2.68 0.84 -5.15
N THR A 27 2.35 0.09 -4.10
CA THR A 27 1.00 -0.40 -3.84
C THR A 27 0.40 0.31 -2.64
N ASP A 28 -0.92 0.40 -2.64
CA ASP A 28 -1.72 0.75 -1.48
C ASP A 28 -2.97 -0.14 -1.45
N GLY A 29 -3.40 -0.46 -0.24
CA GLY A 29 -4.56 -1.31 0.00
C GLY A 29 -5.55 -0.57 0.88
N ALA A 30 -6.82 -0.56 0.48
CA ALA A 30 -7.89 0.04 1.27
C ALA A 30 -8.94 -1.01 1.64
N ALA A 31 -9.37 -1.01 2.91
CA ALA A 31 -10.38 -1.92 3.42
C ALA A 31 -11.44 -1.15 4.22
N ARG A 32 -12.72 -1.44 3.96
CA ARG A 32 -13.87 -0.85 4.66
C ARG A 32 -14.60 -1.91 5.48
N GLY A 33 -14.16 -2.09 6.72
CA GLY A 33 -14.72 -3.09 7.65
C GLY A 33 -13.94 -4.40 7.63
N ASN A 34 -14.28 -5.33 8.53
CA ASN A 34 -13.63 -6.64 8.59
C ASN A 34 -14.63 -7.73 9.03
N PRO A 35 -15.15 -8.58 8.11
CA PRO A 35 -14.97 -8.52 6.65
C PRO A 35 -15.78 -7.37 6.03
N GLY A 36 -15.31 -6.81 4.92
CA GLY A 36 -15.97 -5.73 4.19
C GLY A 36 -15.25 -5.42 2.86
N GLU A 37 -15.71 -4.38 2.17
CA GLU A 37 -15.21 -4.03 0.83
C GLU A 37 -13.70 -3.73 0.87
N ASN A 38 -12.94 -4.37 -0.02
CA ASN A 38 -11.51 -4.09 -0.17
C ASN A 38 -11.19 -3.60 -1.58
N SER A 39 -10.09 -2.88 -1.71
CA SER A 39 -9.50 -2.51 -2.99
C SER A 39 -8.00 -2.49 -2.88
N TYR A 40 -7.34 -2.71 -4.01
CA TYR A 40 -5.92 -2.40 -4.18
C TYR A 40 -5.76 -1.29 -5.20
N ASP A 41 -4.66 -0.56 -5.09
CA ASP A 41 -4.16 0.33 -6.10
C ASP A 41 -2.65 0.25 -6.18
N PHE A 42 -2.10 0.47 -7.37
CA PHE A 42 -0.68 0.60 -7.57
C PHE A 42 -0.33 1.65 -8.60
N CYS A 43 0.90 2.19 -8.50
CA CYS A 43 1.49 3.01 -9.52
C CYS A 43 2.94 2.62 -9.83
N LEU A 44 3.28 2.72 -11.10
CA LEU A 44 4.62 2.56 -11.66
C LEU A 44 5.20 3.94 -11.92
N ARG A 45 6.38 4.22 -11.36
CA ARG A 45 7.12 5.47 -11.57
C ARG A 45 8.51 5.20 -12.08
N ASP A 46 8.96 5.97 -13.07
CA ASP A 46 10.30 5.83 -13.63
C ASP A 46 11.39 6.42 -12.71
N ALA A 47 12.64 6.43 -13.20
CA ALA A 47 13.80 7.03 -12.52
C ALA A 47 13.64 8.53 -12.21
N ASN A 48 12.79 9.25 -12.95
CA ASN A 48 12.49 10.67 -12.71
C ASN A 48 11.29 10.87 -11.77
N ALA A 49 10.74 9.78 -11.23
CA ALA A 49 9.47 9.69 -10.50
C ALA A 49 8.22 10.09 -11.31
N ASP A 50 8.34 10.16 -12.63
CA ASP A 50 7.22 10.40 -13.51
C ASP A 50 6.30 9.17 -13.53
N LEU A 51 4.99 9.41 -13.53
CA LEU A 51 4.00 8.34 -13.55
C LEU A 51 4.00 7.67 -14.93
N VAL A 52 4.32 6.39 -14.97
CA VAL A 52 4.30 5.58 -16.18
C VAL A 52 2.95 4.88 -16.35
N TYR A 53 2.43 4.34 -15.25
CA TYR A 53 1.17 3.60 -15.22
C TYR A 53 0.56 3.60 -13.82
N ALA A 54 -0.77 3.54 -13.74
CA ALA A 54 -1.48 3.33 -12.48
C ALA A 54 -2.73 2.49 -12.75
N GLU A 55 -3.06 1.64 -11.78
CA GLU A 55 -4.23 0.79 -11.82
C GLU A 55 -4.75 0.59 -10.39
N GLY A 56 -6.05 0.37 -10.27
CA GLY A 56 -6.66 -0.01 -9.01
C GLY A 56 -7.99 -0.70 -9.26
N GLU A 57 -8.28 -1.70 -8.47
CA GLU A 57 -9.49 -2.50 -8.59
C GLU A 57 -10.03 -2.90 -7.22
N ARG A 58 -11.34 -3.15 -7.17
CA ARG A 58 -12.02 -3.67 -5.99
C ARG A 58 -11.75 -5.17 -5.88
N ILE A 59 -11.26 -5.62 -4.73
CA ILE A 59 -11.15 -7.03 -4.38
C ILE A 59 -12.45 -7.48 -3.70
N GLU A 60 -12.81 -8.75 -3.87
CA GLU A 60 -13.88 -9.37 -3.08
C GLU A 60 -13.63 -9.21 -1.57
N ASP A 61 -14.69 -9.35 -0.76
CA ASP A 61 -14.67 -9.11 0.69
C ASP A 61 -13.79 -10.15 1.43
N ILE A 62 -12.47 -9.93 1.43
CA ILE A 62 -11.45 -10.65 2.21
C ILE A 62 -11.06 -9.86 3.47
N THR A 63 -10.32 -10.46 4.39
CA THR A 63 -9.87 -9.72 5.58
C THR A 63 -8.70 -8.80 5.22
N CYS A 64 -8.58 -7.62 5.84
CA CYS A 64 -7.58 -6.61 5.47
C CYS A 64 -6.12 -7.12 5.51
N THR A 65 -5.84 -8.17 6.30
CA THR A 65 -4.52 -8.81 6.39
C THR A 65 -4.18 -9.67 5.17
N GLU A 66 -5.20 -10.22 4.49
CA GLU A 66 -5.03 -11.04 3.29
C GLU A 66 -4.81 -10.18 2.04
N VAL A 67 -5.36 -8.96 2.00
CA VAL A 67 -5.11 -7.95 0.95
C VAL A 67 -3.63 -7.54 0.94
N GLU A 68 -3.10 -7.10 2.08
CA GLU A 68 -1.70 -6.64 2.19
C GLU A 68 -0.67 -7.75 1.89
N THR A 69 -1.07 -9.02 2.03
CA THR A 69 -0.22 -10.19 1.78
C THR A 69 -0.28 -10.64 0.32
N THR A 70 -1.42 -10.49 -0.36
CA THR A 70 -1.58 -10.88 -1.76
C THR A 70 -0.83 -9.92 -2.71
N GLU A 71 -0.64 -8.66 -2.30
CA GLU A 71 0.16 -7.66 -3.03
C GLU A 71 1.69 -7.89 -3.00
N GLN A 72 2.17 -8.89 -2.25
CA GLN A 72 3.61 -9.20 -2.11
C GLN A 72 4.09 -10.41 -2.93
N TYR A 73 3.24 -10.97 -3.81
CA TYR A 73 3.59 -12.15 -4.63
C TYR A 73 3.54 -11.88 -6.13
#